data_AF-A0A820H710-F1
#
_entry.id   AF-A0A820H710-F1
#
_cell.length_a   1.000
_cell.length_b   1.000
_cell.length_c   1.000
_cell.angle_alpha   90.00
_cell.angle_beta   90.00
_cell.angle_gamma   90.00
#
_symmetry.space_group_name_H-M   'P 1'
#
loop_
_entity.id
_entity.type
_entity.pdbx_description
1 polymer ?
#
loop_
_entity_poly.entity_id
_entity_poly.type
_entity_poly.pdbx_seq_one_letter_code
_entity_poly.pdbx_strand_id
1 'polypeptide(L)'
;KQWAEHDQPENIALPKPFDILLNDFEKLMLIRCFSPNRIIFVINKYITKIMEEKYIIPPTVYFDSIFEQSTAQIPVIFILSPGSDPTNDIQKLAERKNQIRKIPTENGLTNEEQKTIRTLAMGQGQEKLALQVLHTAQHQGTWLLLQNCHLLLPFLNELEKELEMSTKPHPDFRLWMTTEPIEKFTIGLLQKSYKVVIEPPSTLKLNLRSIFVNLNIQIFSDSEHPAYPCMIFILAFFHAIILDRRKYNKIGWSCTYDFNESDFRVSVDILKHYLNMNLEHGNLDIQWSTLRYLIGE
;
A
#
# COMPACT_ATOMS: atom_id res chain seq x y z
N LYS A 1 37.01 -23.62 -3.26
CA LYS A 1 36.29 -24.40 -2.22
C LYS A 1 35.86 -23.49 -1.06
N GLN A 2 36.78 -22.95 -0.26
CA GLN A 2 36.47 -22.03 0.85
C GLN A 2 35.53 -20.86 0.48
N TRP A 3 35.80 -20.16 -0.62
CA TRP A 3 34.91 -19.06 -1.08
C TRP A 3 33.51 -19.55 -1.47
N ALA A 4 33.42 -20.68 -2.19
CA ALA A 4 32.15 -21.21 -2.70
C ALA A 4 31.27 -21.84 -1.60
N GLU A 5 31.89 -22.32 -0.52
CA GLU A 5 31.20 -22.91 0.65
C GLU A 5 30.91 -21.87 1.74
N HIS A 6 31.29 -20.60 1.54
CA HIS A 6 31.00 -19.54 2.51
C HIS A 6 29.51 -19.20 2.51
N ASP A 7 28.93 -18.86 3.67
CA ASP A 7 27.50 -18.51 3.77
C ASP A 7 27.13 -17.22 3.02
N GLN A 8 28.10 -16.31 2.89
CA GLN A 8 27.97 -15.00 2.26
C GLN A 8 29.15 -14.72 1.32
N PRO A 9 29.31 -15.46 0.22
CA PRO A 9 30.46 -15.34 -0.68
C PRO A 9 30.56 -13.95 -1.32
N GLU A 10 29.44 -13.22 -1.40
CA GLU A 10 29.36 -11.84 -1.93
C GLU A 10 29.98 -10.78 -1.01
N ASN A 11 30.33 -11.14 0.22
CA ASN A 11 30.96 -10.25 1.20
C ASN A 11 32.47 -10.44 1.30
N ILE A 12 33.00 -11.47 0.65
CA ILE A 12 34.43 -11.80 0.68
C ILE A 12 35.03 -11.66 -0.73
N ALA A 13 36.30 -11.28 -0.79
CA ALA A 13 37.01 -11.19 -2.07
C ALA A 13 37.04 -12.55 -2.77
N LEU A 14 36.92 -12.54 -4.10
CA LEU A 14 37.09 -13.76 -4.88
C LEU A 14 38.52 -14.31 -4.71
N PRO A 15 38.71 -15.63 -4.83
CA PRO A 15 40.05 -16.19 -4.87
C PRO A 15 40.87 -15.57 -6.01
N LYS A 16 42.14 -15.24 -5.74
CA LYS A 16 43.05 -14.82 -6.81
C LYS A 16 43.19 -15.95 -7.85
N PRO A 17 43.23 -15.64 -9.16
CA PRO A 17 43.30 -14.31 -9.77
C PRO A 17 41.93 -13.68 -10.11
N PHE A 18 40.81 -14.38 -9.86
CA PHE A 18 39.47 -14.00 -10.32
C PHE A 18 38.99 -12.64 -9.81
N ASP A 19 39.46 -12.22 -8.63
CA ASP A 19 39.08 -10.91 -8.07
C ASP A 19 39.57 -9.72 -8.93
N ILE A 20 40.66 -9.91 -9.67
CA ILE A 20 41.25 -8.85 -10.50
C ILE A 20 40.83 -9.03 -11.97
N LEU A 21 40.69 -10.27 -12.42
CA LEU A 21 40.40 -10.57 -13.82
C LEU A 21 38.94 -10.31 -14.20
N LEU A 22 38.02 -10.47 -13.25
CA LEU A 22 36.59 -10.42 -13.54
C LEU A 22 36.01 -9.04 -13.26
N ASN A 23 35.17 -8.58 -14.18
CA ASN A 23 34.34 -7.40 -13.94
C ASN A 23 33.17 -7.70 -13.00
N ASP A 24 32.49 -6.67 -12.50
CA ASP A 24 31.43 -6.85 -11.49
C ASP A 24 30.27 -7.75 -11.96
N PHE A 25 29.95 -7.75 -13.26
CA PHE A 25 28.90 -8.61 -13.81
C PHE A 25 29.35 -10.07 -13.86
N GLU A 26 30.60 -10.34 -14.27
CA GLU A 26 31.18 -11.68 -14.26
C GLU A 26 31.31 -12.22 -12.82
N LYS A 27 31.68 -11.37 -11.85
CA LYS A 27 31.69 -11.73 -10.43
C LYS A 27 30.28 -12.12 -9.94
N LEU A 28 29.25 -11.40 -10.38
CA LEU A 28 27.85 -11.76 -10.10
C LEU A 28 27.48 -13.11 -10.71
N MET A 29 27.88 -13.37 -11.95
CA MET A 29 27.63 -14.65 -12.63
C MET A 29 28.29 -15.83 -11.92
N LEU A 30 29.49 -15.66 -11.36
CA LEU A 30 30.10 -16.68 -10.52
C LEU A 30 29.24 -17.00 -9.29
N ILE A 31 28.74 -15.99 -8.58
CA ILE A 31 27.90 -16.23 -7.39
C ILE A 31 26.58 -16.90 -7.79
N ARG A 32 26.02 -16.56 -8.96
CA ARG A 32 24.84 -17.26 -9.51
C ARG A 32 25.08 -18.76 -9.68
N CYS A 33 26.29 -19.17 -10.07
CA CYS A 33 26.65 -20.58 -10.24
C CYS A 33 26.86 -21.32 -8.92
N PHE A 34 27.53 -20.70 -7.94
CA PHE A 34 27.93 -21.37 -6.70
C PHE A 34 26.92 -21.19 -5.54
N SER A 35 26.18 -20.09 -5.50
CA SER A 35 25.26 -19.76 -4.40
C SER A 35 23.99 -19.08 -4.93
N PRO A 36 23.13 -19.82 -5.66
CA PRO A 36 21.93 -19.26 -6.28
C PRO A 36 20.95 -18.65 -5.28
N ASN A 37 20.96 -19.13 -4.04
CA ASN A 37 20.18 -18.58 -2.92
C ASN A 37 20.62 -17.15 -2.49
N ARG A 38 21.83 -16.72 -2.86
CA ARG A 38 22.36 -15.38 -2.54
C ARG A 38 22.17 -14.37 -3.67
N ILE A 39 21.65 -14.80 -4.83
CA ILE A 39 21.65 -14.00 -6.05
C ILE A 39 20.96 -12.64 -5.91
N ILE A 40 19.88 -12.56 -5.13
CA ILE A 40 19.14 -11.31 -4.89
C ILE A 40 20.03 -10.27 -4.20
N PHE A 41 20.82 -10.68 -3.20
CA PHE A 41 21.73 -9.78 -2.49
C PHE A 41 22.84 -9.25 -3.41
N VAL A 42 23.37 -10.12 -4.27
CA VAL A 42 24.43 -9.76 -5.23
C VAL A 42 23.92 -8.83 -6.31
N ILE A 43 22.73 -9.10 -6.85
CA ILE A 43 22.06 -8.22 -7.81
C ILE A 43 21.85 -6.85 -7.18
N ASN A 44 21.34 -6.79 -5.94
CA ASN A 44 21.14 -5.51 -5.26
C ASN A 44 22.45 -4.73 -5.10
N LYS A 45 23.53 -5.38 -4.64
CA LYS A 45 24.86 -4.76 -4.56
C LYS A 45 25.36 -4.27 -5.91
N TYR A 46 25.17 -5.06 -6.96
CA TYR A 46 25.58 -4.72 -8.32
C TYR A 46 24.83 -3.48 -8.81
N ILE A 47 23.50 -3.42 -8.64
CA ILE A 47 22.68 -2.26 -8.99
C ILE A 47 23.10 -1.03 -8.17
N THR A 48 23.32 -1.18 -6.88
CA THR A 48 23.79 -0.08 -6.01
C THR A 48 25.13 0.48 -6.48
N LYS A 49 26.04 -0.39 -6.94
CA LYS A 49 27.37 0.02 -7.43
C LYS A 49 27.32 0.71 -8.79
N ILE A 50 26.53 0.20 -9.73
CA ILE A 50 26.47 0.70 -11.11
C ILE A 50 25.55 1.90 -11.25
N MET A 51 24.42 1.91 -10.54
CA MET A 51 23.40 2.95 -10.64
C MET A 51 23.37 3.81 -9.39
N GLU A 52 22.83 3.29 -8.28
CA GLU A 52 22.75 3.93 -6.95
C GLU A 52 21.79 3.11 -6.06
N GLU A 53 21.82 3.33 -4.75
CA GLU A 53 20.95 2.64 -3.79
C GLU A 53 19.45 2.92 -4.03
N LYS A 54 19.09 4.11 -4.54
CA LYS A 54 17.69 4.48 -4.80
C LYS A 54 16.96 3.57 -5.81
N TYR A 55 17.69 2.82 -6.63
CA TYR A 55 17.13 1.91 -7.63
C TYR A 55 16.78 0.52 -7.08
N ILE A 56 17.22 0.19 -5.85
CA ILE A 56 16.85 -1.06 -5.17
C ILE A 56 15.82 -0.84 -4.07
N ILE A 57 15.55 0.42 -3.71
CA ILE A 57 14.55 0.79 -2.72
C ILE A 57 13.23 1.06 -3.45
N PRO A 58 12.14 0.32 -3.14
CA PRO A 58 10.83 0.62 -3.69
C PRO A 58 10.41 2.06 -3.35
N PRO A 59 9.87 2.83 -4.32
CA PRO A 59 9.41 4.17 -4.05
C PRO A 59 8.26 4.13 -3.05
N THR A 60 8.23 5.08 -2.11
CA THR A 60 7.06 5.29 -1.26
C THR A 60 5.92 5.86 -2.11
N VAL A 61 4.72 5.31 -1.95
CA VAL A 61 3.55 5.77 -2.71
C VAL A 61 3.04 7.07 -2.07
N TYR A 62 3.10 8.17 -2.82
CA TYR A 62 2.56 9.46 -2.42
C TYR A 62 1.34 9.82 -3.28
N PHE A 63 0.15 9.77 -2.69
CA PHE A 63 -1.12 10.04 -3.39
C PHE A 63 -1.20 11.44 -3.99
N ASP A 64 -0.59 12.44 -3.35
CA ASP A 64 -0.50 13.80 -3.89
C ASP A 64 0.28 13.85 -5.20
N SER A 65 1.41 13.14 -5.30
CA SER A 65 2.19 13.03 -6.54
C SER A 65 1.46 12.23 -7.63
N ILE A 66 0.69 11.19 -7.24
CA ILE A 66 -0.15 10.44 -8.19
C ILE A 66 -1.23 11.37 -8.77
N PHE A 67 -1.86 12.19 -7.93
CA PHE A 67 -2.87 13.15 -8.38
C PHE A 67 -2.30 14.15 -9.39
N GLU A 68 -1.08 14.64 -9.19
CA GLU A 68 -0.41 15.55 -10.14
C GLU A 68 -0.15 14.92 -11.51
N GLN A 69 0.05 13.58 -11.57
CA GLN A 69 0.18 12.83 -12.83
C GLN A 69 -1.18 12.50 -13.48
N SER A 70 -2.27 12.63 -12.73
CA SER A 70 -3.63 12.32 -13.20
C SER A 70 -4.29 13.51 -13.91
N THR A 71 -5.05 13.23 -14.95
CA THR A 71 -5.84 14.24 -15.67
C THR A 71 -7.25 13.73 -15.93
N ALA A 72 -8.11 14.56 -16.52
CA ALA A 72 -9.45 14.13 -16.93
C ALA A 72 -9.44 13.07 -18.05
N GLN A 73 -8.32 12.89 -18.75
CA GLN A 73 -8.16 11.90 -19.82
C GLN A 73 -7.22 10.74 -19.45
N ILE A 74 -6.36 10.92 -18.46
CA ILE A 74 -5.40 9.90 -18.01
C ILE A 74 -5.93 9.32 -16.68
N PRO A 75 -6.67 8.19 -16.72
CA PRO A 75 -7.09 7.52 -15.50
C PRO A 75 -5.90 6.96 -14.72
N VAL A 76 -6.11 6.76 -13.43
CA VAL A 76 -5.16 6.09 -12.54
C VAL A 76 -5.67 4.68 -12.26
N ILE A 77 -4.83 3.68 -12.53
CA ILE A 77 -5.13 2.27 -12.26
C ILE A 77 -4.23 1.78 -11.13
N PHE A 78 -4.84 1.45 -10.00
CA PHE A 78 -4.20 0.76 -8.90
C PHE A 78 -4.27 -0.75 -9.13
N ILE A 79 -3.10 -1.37 -9.28
CA ILE A 79 -2.93 -2.81 -9.35
C ILE A 79 -2.64 -3.29 -7.92
N LEU A 80 -3.60 -4.00 -7.34
CA LEU A 80 -3.60 -4.40 -5.94
C LEU A 80 -2.98 -5.77 -5.77
N SER A 81 -2.09 -5.88 -4.79
CA SER A 81 -1.77 -7.18 -4.17
C SER A 81 -2.82 -7.52 -3.10
N PRO A 82 -3.01 -8.81 -2.78
CA PRO A 82 -3.91 -9.22 -1.70
C PRO A 82 -3.62 -8.45 -0.39
N GLY A 83 -4.68 -7.95 0.25
CA GLY A 83 -4.58 -7.17 1.49
C GLY A 83 -4.20 -5.70 1.34
N SER A 84 -4.21 -5.17 0.11
CA SER A 84 -4.02 -3.74 -0.16
C SER A 84 -5.30 -3.12 -0.72
N ASP A 85 -5.77 -2.02 -0.12
CA ASP A 85 -6.90 -1.23 -0.65
C ASP A 85 -6.65 0.27 -0.48
N PRO A 86 -6.42 1.03 -1.59
CA PRO A 86 -6.16 2.47 -1.54
C PRO A 86 -7.44 3.31 -1.41
N THR A 87 -8.63 2.70 -1.32
CA THR A 87 -9.92 3.42 -1.36
C THR A 87 -10.00 4.53 -0.33
N ASN A 88 -9.65 4.25 0.93
CA ASN A 88 -9.70 5.24 2.01
C ASN A 88 -8.71 6.39 1.77
N ASP A 89 -7.52 6.10 1.24
CA ASP A 89 -6.51 7.13 0.95
C ASP A 89 -6.94 8.03 -0.21
N ILE A 90 -7.58 7.47 -1.25
CA ILE A 90 -8.14 8.22 -2.37
C ILE A 90 -9.30 9.12 -1.88
N GLN A 91 -10.16 8.61 -1.00
CA GLN A 91 -11.25 9.40 -0.41
C GLN A 91 -10.72 10.57 0.42
N LYS A 92 -9.76 10.32 1.32
CA LYS A 92 -9.07 11.37 2.09
C LYS A 92 -8.38 12.38 1.18
N LEU A 93 -7.76 11.93 0.08
CA LEU A 93 -7.15 12.81 -0.92
C LEU A 93 -8.20 13.72 -1.57
N ALA A 94 -9.33 13.14 -2.01
CA ALA A 94 -10.42 13.89 -2.61
C ALA A 94 -10.97 14.95 -1.64
N GLU A 95 -11.21 14.60 -0.39
CA GLU A 95 -11.66 15.54 0.64
C GLU A 95 -10.67 16.70 0.82
N ARG A 96 -9.38 16.40 0.97
CA ARG A 96 -8.32 17.42 1.12
C ARG A 96 -8.25 18.36 -0.09
N LYS A 97 -8.25 17.83 -1.32
CA LYS A 97 -8.15 18.66 -2.54
C LYS A 97 -9.40 19.52 -2.76
N ASN A 98 -10.57 19.08 -2.29
CA ASN A 98 -11.80 19.84 -2.44
C ASN A 98 -12.02 20.87 -1.32
N GLN A 99 -11.50 20.66 -0.11
CA GLN A 99 -11.45 21.71 0.92
C GLN A 99 -10.65 22.92 0.42
N ILE A 100 -9.55 22.70 -0.31
CA ILE A 100 -8.75 23.76 -0.93
C ILE A 100 -9.56 24.56 -1.99
N ARG A 101 -10.56 23.92 -2.62
CA ARG A 101 -11.39 24.54 -3.67
C ARG A 101 -12.59 25.34 -3.15
N LYS A 102 -13.00 25.12 -1.90
CA LYS A 102 -14.06 25.93 -1.26
C LYS A 102 -13.50 27.31 -0.90
N ILE A 103 -13.40 28.19 -1.91
CA ILE A 103 -13.36 29.64 -1.67
C ILE A 103 -14.69 29.98 -0.99
N PRO A 104 -14.71 30.70 0.15
CA PRO A 104 -15.95 31.07 0.81
C PRO A 104 -16.74 32.01 -0.10
N THR A 105 -17.75 31.49 -0.81
CA THR A 105 -18.77 32.33 -1.43
C THR A 105 -19.73 32.80 -0.35
N GLU A 106 -19.95 34.11 -0.29
CA GLU A 106 -20.71 34.84 0.73
C GLU A 106 -22.20 34.44 0.85
N ASN A 107 -22.70 33.56 -0.02
CA ASN A 107 -24.08 33.12 0.00
C ASN A 107 -24.17 31.70 0.59
N GLY A 108 -24.32 31.65 1.92
CA GLY A 108 -24.45 30.44 2.74
C GLY A 108 -25.69 29.59 2.44
N LEU A 109 -25.77 29.03 1.24
CA LEU A 109 -26.71 27.98 0.88
C LEU A 109 -26.01 26.63 0.94
N THR A 110 -26.05 26.04 2.12
CA THR A 110 -25.92 24.59 2.33
C THR A 110 -27.00 23.88 1.53
N ASN A 111 -26.67 22.80 0.80
CA ASN A 111 -27.51 21.60 0.64
C ASN A 111 -26.77 20.49 -0.13
N GLU A 112 -26.80 19.30 0.48
CA GLU A 112 -26.27 18.00 0.05
C GLU A 112 -24.75 17.84 0.03
N GLU A 113 -24.31 16.81 0.74
CA GLU A 113 -23.01 16.17 0.64
C GLU A 113 -22.70 15.84 -0.82
N GLN A 114 -22.20 16.80 -1.59
CA GLN A 114 -21.57 16.52 -2.87
C GLN A 114 -20.30 15.75 -2.54
N LYS A 115 -20.46 14.42 -2.38
CA LYS A 115 -19.37 13.47 -2.32
C LYS A 115 -18.54 13.75 -3.55
N THR A 116 -17.39 14.36 -3.28
CA THR A 116 -16.45 14.84 -4.28
C THR A 116 -15.89 13.72 -5.13
N ILE A 117 -16.00 12.51 -4.61
CA ILE A 117 -15.74 11.25 -5.25
C ILE A 117 -16.96 10.34 -5.16
N ARG A 118 -17.39 9.78 -6.30
CA ARG A 118 -18.34 8.67 -6.34
C ARG A 118 -17.56 7.37 -6.43
N THR A 119 -17.89 6.42 -5.56
CA THR A 119 -17.27 5.09 -5.55
C THR A 119 -18.29 4.07 -6.02
N LEU A 120 -17.88 3.19 -6.94
CA LEU A 120 -18.72 2.12 -7.48
C LEU A 120 -17.90 0.82 -7.53
N ALA A 121 -18.39 -0.22 -6.87
CA ALA A 121 -17.82 -1.56 -6.97
C ALA A 121 -18.31 -2.25 -8.24
N MET A 122 -17.37 -2.72 -9.07
CA MET A 122 -17.70 -3.41 -10.31
C MET A 122 -18.10 -4.85 -10.00
N GLY A 123 -19.23 -5.26 -10.56
CA GLY A 123 -19.79 -6.59 -10.45
C GLY A 123 -20.87 -6.79 -11.50
N GLN A 124 -21.44 -7.98 -11.56
CA GLN A 124 -22.48 -8.31 -12.53
C GLN A 124 -23.66 -7.33 -12.43
N GLY A 125 -24.08 -6.75 -13.56
CA GLY A 125 -25.22 -5.82 -13.62
C GLY A 125 -24.88 -4.36 -13.32
N GLN A 126 -23.62 -4.03 -13.04
CA GLN A 126 -23.17 -2.66 -12.76
C GLN A 126 -22.79 -1.85 -14.01
N GLU A 127 -22.78 -2.46 -15.19
CA GLU A 127 -22.29 -1.86 -16.45
C GLU A 127 -23.04 -0.55 -16.77
N LYS A 128 -24.37 -0.62 -16.78
CA LYS A 128 -25.22 0.53 -17.14
C LYS A 128 -25.10 1.67 -16.12
N LEU A 129 -25.06 1.33 -14.84
CA LEU A 129 -24.89 2.31 -13.77
C LEU A 129 -23.52 2.96 -13.85
N ALA A 130 -22.47 2.17 -14.10
CA ALA A 130 -21.10 2.66 -14.25
C ALA A 130 -20.99 3.68 -15.39
N LEU A 131 -21.61 3.41 -16.55
CA LEU A 131 -21.66 4.37 -17.66
C LEU A 131 -22.40 5.66 -17.29
N GLN A 132 -23.58 5.54 -16.68
CA GLN A 132 -24.36 6.72 -16.27
C GLN A 132 -23.58 7.60 -15.28
N VAL A 133 -22.93 6.98 -14.30
CA VAL A 133 -22.10 7.67 -13.32
C VAL A 133 -20.85 8.26 -13.97
N LEU A 134 -20.21 7.56 -14.91
CA LEU A 134 -19.08 8.06 -15.68
C LEU A 134 -19.42 9.33 -16.44
N HIS A 135 -20.50 9.33 -17.23
CA HIS A 135 -20.93 10.51 -17.98
C HIS A 135 -21.26 11.67 -17.05
N THR A 136 -21.98 11.40 -15.96
CA THR A 136 -22.32 12.42 -14.96
C THR A 136 -21.06 13.03 -14.35
N ALA A 137 -20.09 12.19 -13.97
CA ALA A 137 -18.82 12.63 -13.39
C ALA A 137 -17.97 13.43 -14.40
N GLN A 138 -17.92 13.00 -15.66
CA GLN A 138 -17.23 13.72 -16.75
C GLN A 138 -17.83 15.10 -17.00
N HIS A 139 -19.15 15.25 -16.90
CA HIS A 139 -19.84 16.55 -17.07
C HIS A 139 -19.70 17.46 -15.85
N GLN A 140 -19.82 16.90 -14.64
CA GLN A 140 -19.81 17.67 -13.38
C GLN A 140 -18.41 17.95 -12.84
N GLY A 141 -17.38 17.25 -13.31
CA GLY A 141 -16.02 17.36 -12.75
C GLY A 141 -15.81 16.59 -11.46
N THR A 142 -16.74 15.71 -11.09
CA THR A 142 -16.66 14.87 -9.90
C THR A 142 -15.67 13.74 -10.11
N TRP A 143 -14.98 13.28 -9.06
CA TRP A 143 -14.10 12.12 -9.17
C TRP A 143 -14.93 10.82 -9.19
N LEU A 144 -14.44 9.81 -9.91
CA LEU A 144 -15.05 8.48 -9.96
C LEU A 144 -14.00 7.44 -9.59
N LEU A 145 -14.31 6.60 -8.61
CA LEU A 145 -13.54 5.43 -8.22
C LEU A 145 -14.30 4.16 -8.62
N LEU A 146 -13.78 3.41 -9.59
CA LEU A 146 -14.28 2.09 -9.97
C LEU A 146 -13.47 1.02 -9.24
N GLN A 147 -14.10 0.29 -8.33
CA GLN A 147 -13.41 -0.75 -7.56
C GLN A 147 -13.56 -2.12 -8.22
N ASN A 148 -12.56 -3.00 -8.03
CA ASN A 148 -12.62 -4.41 -8.44
C ASN A 148 -12.89 -4.62 -9.94
N CYS A 149 -12.24 -3.81 -10.79
CA CYS A 149 -12.46 -3.82 -12.24
C CYS A 149 -12.17 -5.19 -12.90
N HIS A 150 -11.32 -6.01 -12.28
CA HIS A 150 -11.05 -7.40 -12.71
C HIS A 150 -12.31 -8.29 -12.70
N LEU A 151 -13.34 -7.95 -11.92
CA LEU A 151 -14.60 -8.69 -11.86
C LEU A 151 -15.52 -8.45 -13.06
N LEU A 152 -15.24 -7.43 -13.89
CA LEU A 152 -16.11 -7.08 -15.03
C LEU A 152 -15.31 -6.67 -16.27
N LEU A 153 -14.52 -7.62 -16.78
CA LEU A 153 -13.66 -7.40 -17.97
C LEU A 153 -14.38 -6.91 -19.23
N PRO A 154 -15.59 -7.39 -19.60
CA PRO A 154 -16.27 -6.90 -20.80
C PRO A 154 -16.51 -5.39 -20.78
N PHE A 155 -16.85 -4.85 -19.60
CA PHE A 155 -17.06 -3.41 -19.40
C PHE A 155 -15.79 -2.59 -19.61
N LEU A 156 -14.59 -3.13 -19.35
CA LEU A 156 -13.34 -2.37 -19.55
C LEU A 156 -13.11 -1.98 -21.02
N ASN A 157 -13.56 -2.80 -21.96
CA ASN A 157 -13.51 -2.48 -23.39
C ASN A 157 -14.52 -1.41 -23.79
N GLU A 158 -15.66 -1.34 -23.08
CA GLU A 158 -16.66 -0.29 -23.28
C GLU A 158 -16.18 1.04 -22.67
N LEU A 159 -15.65 0.98 -21.45
CA LEU A 159 -15.02 2.11 -20.77
C LEU A 159 -13.90 2.74 -21.60
N GLU A 160 -13.04 1.93 -22.22
CA GLU A 160 -11.99 2.41 -23.13
C GLU A 160 -12.58 3.25 -24.26
N LYS A 161 -13.62 2.74 -24.93
CA LYS A 161 -14.30 3.47 -26.03
C LYS A 161 -14.92 4.78 -25.53
N GLU A 162 -15.57 4.76 -24.37
CA GLU A 162 -16.17 5.97 -23.79
C GLU A 162 -15.14 7.04 -23.44
N LEU A 163 -13.98 6.64 -22.90
CA LEU A 163 -12.89 7.57 -22.63
C LEU A 163 -12.28 8.14 -23.91
N GLU A 164 -12.25 7.38 -25.01
CA GLU A 164 -11.78 7.87 -26.32
C GLU A 164 -12.77 8.81 -27.01
N MET A 165 -14.07 8.53 -26.90
CA MET A 165 -15.12 9.39 -27.46
C MET A 165 -15.27 10.70 -26.68
N SER A 166 -14.88 10.72 -25.40
CA SER A 166 -14.93 11.92 -24.56
C SER A 166 -13.86 12.94 -24.93
N THR A 167 -14.18 13.84 -25.85
CA THR A 167 -13.22 14.84 -26.38
C THR A 167 -12.90 15.97 -25.40
N LYS A 168 -13.84 16.34 -24.52
CA LYS A 168 -13.69 17.46 -23.56
C LYS A 168 -14.39 17.17 -22.22
N PRO A 169 -13.91 16.20 -21.43
CA PRO A 169 -14.37 16.03 -20.06
C PRO A 169 -14.04 17.29 -19.22
N HIS A 170 -14.80 17.51 -18.16
CA HIS A 170 -14.53 18.60 -17.22
C HIS A 170 -13.08 18.50 -16.69
N PRO A 171 -12.32 19.60 -16.63
CA PRO A 171 -10.89 19.55 -16.29
C PRO A 171 -10.59 18.97 -14.90
N ASP A 172 -11.56 19.05 -13.99
CA ASP A 172 -11.46 18.49 -12.63
C ASP A 172 -11.87 17.02 -12.50
N PHE A 173 -12.49 16.44 -13.52
CA PHE A 173 -12.83 15.03 -13.53
C PHE A 173 -11.56 14.19 -13.33
N ARG A 174 -11.65 13.17 -12.48
CA ARG A 174 -10.59 12.19 -12.30
C ARG A 174 -11.22 10.80 -12.22
N LEU A 175 -10.66 9.88 -13.00
CA LEU A 175 -11.04 8.47 -12.96
C LEU A 175 -9.95 7.67 -12.26
N TRP A 176 -10.34 7.00 -11.19
CA TRP A 176 -9.53 6.10 -10.39
C TRP A 176 -10.10 4.69 -10.52
N MET A 177 -9.24 3.70 -10.64
CA MET A 177 -9.63 2.31 -10.81
C MET A 177 -8.81 1.42 -9.90
N THR A 178 -9.44 0.42 -9.29
CA THR A 178 -8.71 -0.68 -8.63
C THR A 178 -8.92 -1.99 -9.37
N THR A 179 -7.87 -2.79 -9.47
CA THR A 179 -7.89 -4.10 -10.10
C THR A 179 -6.85 -5.02 -9.49
N GLU A 180 -7.11 -6.33 -9.51
CA GLU A 180 -6.06 -7.32 -9.32
C GLU A 180 -5.36 -7.61 -10.67
N PRO A 181 -4.15 -8.19 -10.66
CA PRO A 181 -3.47 -8.62 -11.88
C PRO A 181 -4.31 -9.64 -12.66
N ILE A 182 -4.59 -9.34 -13.94
CA ILE A 182 -5.35 -10.22 -14.81
C ILE A 182 -4.83 -10.16 -16.25
N GLU A 183 -4.70 -11.33 -16.90
CA GLU A 183 -4.09 -11.43 -18.23
C GLU A 183 -4.91 -10.76 -19.34
N LYS A 184 -6.24 -10.72 -19.18
CA LYS A 184 -7.20 -10.23 -20.19
C LYS A 184 -7.62 -8.78 -19.97
N PHE A 185 -6.86 -8.01 -19.20
CA PHE A 185 -7.16 -6.59 -19.01
C PHE A 185 -7.01 -5.82 -20.33
N THR A 186 -7.88 -4.83 -20.57
CA THR A 186 -7.91 -4.05 -21.81
C THR A 186 -6.62 -3.25 -22.02
N ILE A 187 -5.90 -3.54 -23.11
CA ILE A 187 -4.54 -3.02 -23.36
C ILE A 187 -4.53 -1.51 -23.57
N GLY A 188 -5.44 -0.93 -24.35
CA GLY A 188 -5.36 0.51 -24.61
C GLY A 188 -5.73 1.34 -23.38
N LEU A 189 -6.55 0.81 -22.47
CA LEU A 189 -6.75 1.40 -21.14
C LEU A 189 -5.44 1.38 -20.31
N LEU A 190 -4.66 0.30 -20.37
CA LEU A 190 -3.33 0.24 -19.73
C LEU A 190 -2.33 1.19 -20.39
N GLN A 191 -2.39 1.40 -21.71
CA GLN A 191 -1.51 2.31 -22.42
C GLN A 191 -1.81 3.78 -22.09
N LYS A 192 -3.08 4.12 -21.87
CA LYS A 192 -3.55 5.49 -21.61
C LYS A 192 -3.73 5.82 -20.13
N SER A 193 -3.20 5.02 -19.21
CA SER A 193 -3.34 5.21 -17.77
C SER A 193 -2.00 5.38 -17.06
N TYR A 194 -2.09 6.04 -15.90
CA TYR A 194 -1.03 6.01 -14.90
C TYR A 194 -1.22 4.76 -14.01
N LYS A 195 -0.23 3.88 -13.97
CA LYS A 195 -0.31 2.59 -13.26
C LYS A 195 0.44 2.68 -11.95
N VAL A 196 -0.22 2.31 -10.87
CA VAL A 196 0.36 2.28 -9.52
C VAL A 196 0.19 0.87 -8.97
N VAL A 197 1.29 0.23 -8.62
CA VAL A 197 1.25 -1.05 -7.91
C VAL A 197 1.20 -0.76 -6.42
N ILE A 198 0.18 -1.26 -5.74
CA ILE A 198 0.09 -1.21 -4.27
C ILE A 198 0.38 -2.61 -3.76
N GLU A 199 1.55 -2.73 -3.13
CA GLU A 199 2.00 -3.92 -2.43
C GLU A 199 2.08 -3.62 -0.93
N PRO A 200 1.75 -4.59 -0.06
CA PRO A 200 2.04 -4.45 1.35
C PRO A 200 3.56 -4.27 1.56
N PRO A 201 3.99 -3.51 2.58
CA PRO A 201 5.41 -3.27 2.79
C PRO A 201 6.16 -4.59 3.03
N SER A 202 7.30 -4.75 2.36
CA SER A 202 7.96 -6.06 2.20
C SER A 202 9.00 -6.39 3.28
N THR A 203 9.18 -5.51 4.27
CA THR A 203 10.13 -5.72 5.37
C THR A 203 9.57 -5.23 6.69
N LEU A 204 9.99 -5.85 7.78
CA LEU A 204 9.68 -5.43 9.16
C LEU A 204 9.88 -3.92 9.39
N LYS A 205 11.00 -3.35 8.88
CA LYS A 205 11.30 -1.91 9.02
C LYS A 205 10.27 -1.04 8.28
N LEU A 206 9.86 -1.45 7.09
CA LEU A 206 8.85 -0.72 6.31
C LEU A 206 7.46 -0.87 6.94
N ASN A 207 7.10 -2.05 7.45
CA ASN A 207 5.86 -2.27 8.19
C ASN A 207 5.76 -1.36 9.41
N LEU A 208 6.81 -1.32 10.24
CA LEU A 208 6.89 -0.41 11.38
C LEU A 208 6.76 1.05 10.97
N ARG A 209 7.49 1.46 9.93
CA ARG A 209 7.43 2.85 9.43
C ARG A 209 6.01 3.20 8.96
N SER A 210 5.33 2.28 8.27
CA SER A 210 3.95 2.48 7.81
C SER A 210 2.99 2.69 8.98
N ILE A 211 3.12 1.90 10.05
CA ILE A 211 2.30 2.04 11.26
C ILE A 211 2.50 3.44 11.87
N PHE A 212 3.75 3.86 12.10
CA PHE A 212 4.03 5.15 12.74
C PHE A 212 3.70 6.38 11.88
N VAL A 213 3.72 6.27 10.55
CA VAL A 213 3.26 7.35 9.66
C VAL A 213 1.75 7.58 9.80
N ASN A 214 0.98 6.51 10.05
CA ASN A 214 -0.48 6.57 10.19
C ASN A 214 -0.94 6.86 11.63
N LEU A 215 -0.05 6.79 12.61
CA LEU A 215 -0.34 7.09 14.01
C LEU A 215 -0.26 8.59 14.30
N ASN A 216 -1.26 9.12 14.97
CA ASN A 216 -1.20 10.47 15.54
C ASN A 216 -0.34 10.45 16.81
N ILE A 217 0.56 11.42 16.98
CA ILE A 217 1.41 11.57 18.18
C ILE A 217 0.58 11.60 19.47
N GLN A 218 -0.65 12.13 19.42
CA GLN A 218 -1.56 12.16 20.57
C GLN A 218 -1.87 10.77 21.13
N ILE A 219 -1.80 9.72 20.31
CA ILE A 219 -2.12 8.34 20.74
C ILE A 219 -1.20 7.85 21.85
N PHE A 220 -0.01 8.41 22.03
CA PHE A 220 0.90 8.02 23.11
C PHE A 220 0.50 8.61 24.46
N SER A 221 -0.44 9.55 24.49
CA SER A 221 -0.95 10.24 25.69
C SER A 221 -2.39 9.84 26.04
N ASP A 222 -2.94 8.84 25.35
CA ASP A 222 -4.33 8.39 25.49
C ASP A 222 -4.62 7.63 26.81
N SER A 223 -3.59 7.23 27.54
CA SER A 223 -3.70 6.59 28.86
C SER A 223 -2.64 7.18 29.79
N GLU A 224 -3.02 7.36 31.05
CA GLU A 224 -2.12 7.82 32.11
C GLU A 224 -1.22 6.70 32.66
N HIS A 225 -1.47 5.44 32.26
CA HIS A 225 -0.68 4.31 32.71
C HIS A 225 0.78 4.46 32.21
N PRO A 226 1.80 4.42 33.10
CA PRO A 226 3.19 4.74 32.74
C PRO A 226 3.77 3.80 31.68
N ALA A 227 3.30 2.55 31.61
CA ALA A 227 3.74 1.59 30.60
C ALA A 227 3.10 1.79 29.22
N TYR A 228 2.05 2.60 29.09
CA TYR A 228 1.24 2.68 27.86
C TYR A 228 2.06 3.04 26.60
N PRO A 229 2.95 4.06 26.61
CA PRO A 229 3.75 4.38 25.42
C PRO A 229 4.64 3.22 24.97
N CYS A 230 5.26 2.52 25.92
CA CYS A 230 6.07 1.33 25.65
C CYS A 230 5.22 0.18 25.10
N MET A 231 4.01 0.00 25.61
CA MET A 231 3.09 -1.04 25.15
C MET A 231 2.58 -0.78 23.74
N ILE A 232 2.34 0.48 23.35
CA ILE A 232 2.03 0.85 21.97
C ILE A 232 3.19 0.47 21.03
N PHE A 233 4.43 0.71 21.43
CA PHE A 233 5.59 0.29 20.64
C PHE A 233 5.67 -1.24 20.50
N ILE A 234 5.49 -1.99 21.60
CA ILE A 234 5.49 -3.46 21.58
C ILE A 234 4.39 -3.99 20.66
N LEU A 235 3.18 -3.42 20.74
CA LEU A 235 2.05 -3.80 19.91
C LEU A 235 2.29 -3.49 18.43
N ALA A 236 2.84 -2.30 18.11
CA ALA A 236 3.21 -1.93 16.74
C ALA A 236 4.27 -2.88 16.17
N PHE A 237 5.26 -3.26 16.99
CA PHE A 237 6.29 -4.23 16.61
C PHE A 237 5.71 -5.63 16.38
N PHE A 238 4.82 -6.08 17.26
CA PHE A 238 4.11 -7.35 17.09
C PHE A 238 3.27 -7.38 15.82
N HIS A 239 2.48 -6.32 15.58
CA HIS A 239 1.69 -6.19 14.36
C HIS A 239 2.58 -6.20 13.11
N ALA A 240 3.70 -5.48 13.12
CA ALA A 240 4.65 -5.47 12.00
C ALA A 240 5.27 -6.85 11.71
N ILE A 241 5.53 -7.66 12.75
CA ILE A 241 5.98 -9.06 12.60
C ILE A 241 4.89 -9.92 11.97
N ILE A 242 3.64 -9.80 12.42
CA ILE A 242 2.51 -10.56 11.87
C ILE A 242 2.34 -10.27 10.37
N LEU A 243 2.43 -9.00 9.98
CA LEU A 243 2.41 -8.58 8.58
C LEU A 243 3.57 -9.20 7.79
N ASP A 244 4.81 -9.10 8.30
CA ASP A 244 6.02 -9.63 7.63
C ASP A 244 5.98 -11.16 7.50
N ARG A 245 5.38 -11.86 8.47
CA ARG A 245 5.27 -13.32 8.51
C ARG A 245 4.47 -13.89 7.34
N ARG A 246 3.59 -13.12 6.70
CA ARG A 246 2.86 -13.52 5.48
C ARG A 246 3.79 -13.90 4.33
N LYS A 247 4.98 -13.30 4.26
CA LYS A 247 6.00 -13.59 3.25
C LYS A 247 6.38 -15.07 3.17
N TYR A 248 6.22 -15.80 4.27
CA TYR A 248 6.57 -17.23 4.37
C TYR A 248 5.42 -18.17 3.99
N ASN A 249 4.30 -17.65 3.47
CA ASN A 249 3.13 -18.43 3.03
C ASN A 249 2.73 -19.46 4.11
N LYS A 250 2.59 -20.73 3.72
CA LYS A 250 2.17 -21.85 4.59
C LYS A 250 3.12 -22.15 5.75
N ILE A 251 4.38 -21.68 5.69
CA ILE A 251 5.33 -21.80 6.80
C ILE A 251 5.10 -20.70 7.85
N GLY A 252 4.65 -19.53 7.39
CA GLY A 252 4.26 -18.42 8.26
C GLY A 252 2.93 -18.68 8.94
N TRP A 253 1.90 -19.00 8.14
CA TRP A 253 0.52 -19.18 8.58
C TRP A 253 -0.10 -20.40 7.90
N SER A 254 -0.73 -21.29 8.66
CA SER A 254 -1.45 -22.45 8.11
C SER A 254 -2.64 -22.04 7.26
N CYS A 255 -3.34 -20.97 7.68
CA CYS A 255 -4.45 -20.34 6.98
C CYS A 255 -4.12 -18.88 6.70
N THR A 256 -4.47 -18.38 5.52
CA THR A 256 -4.29 -16.98 5.16
C THR A 256 -5.30 -16.11 5.91
N TYR A 257 -4.82 -15.22 6.77
CA TYR A 257 -5.59 -14.15 7.38
C TYR A 257 -5.03 -12.79 6.99
N ASP A 258 -5.92 -11.87 6.65
CA ASP A 258 -5.57 -10.57 6.08
C ASP A 258 -5.54 -9.47 7.15
N PHE A 259 -4.59 -9.60 8.09
CA PHE A 259 -4.39 -8.57 9.12
C PHE A 259 -4.20 -7.18 8.50
N ASN A 260 -4.88 -6.19 9.02
CA ASN A 260 -4.88 -4.85 8.48
C ASN A 260 -4.88 -3.80 9.61
N GLU A 261 -4.99 -2.54 9.22
CA GLU A 261 -4.98 -1.41 10.16
C GLU A 261 -6.11 -1.49 11.20
N SER A 262 -7.25 -2.06 10.85
CA SER A 262 -8.39 -2.21 11.78
C SER A 262 -8.03 -3.13 12.94
N ASP A 263 -7.35 -4.25 12.67
CA ASP A 263 -6.92 -5.18 13.72
C ASP A 263 -5.95 -4.52 14.69
N PHE A 264 -5.03 -3.70 14.16
CA PHE A 264 -4.12 -2.91 14.99
C PHE A 264 -4.86 -1.89 15.85
N ARG A 265 -5.82 -1.15 15.28
CA ARG A 265 -6.63 -0.16 16.01
C ARG A 265 -7.44 -0.80 17.14
N VAL A 266 -8.13 -1.90 16.86
CA VAL A 266 -8.87 -2.66 17.88
C VAL A 266 -7.93 -3.15 18.98
N SER A 267 -6.74 -3.64 18.62
CA SER A 267 -5.74 -4.08 19.61
C SER A 267 -5.25 -2.93 20.50
N VAL A 268 -5.11 -1.72 19.95
CA VAL A 268 -4.77 -0.51 20.71
C VAL A 268 -5.89 -0.14 21.68
N ASP A 269 -7.15 -0.21 21.24
CA ASP A 269 -8.30 0.08 22.09
C ASP A 269 -8.44 -0.91 23.25
N ILE A 270 -8.25 -2.21 22.98
CA ILE A 270 -8.23 -3.27 24.00
C ILE A 270 -7.10 -3.01 25.00
N LEU A 271 -5.89 -2.72 24.52
CA LEU A 271 -4.73 -2.42 25.36
C LEU A 271 -4.99 -1.19 26.25
N LYS A 272 -5.56 -0.12 25.69
CA LYS A 272 -5.91 1.11 26.40
C LYS A 272 -6.93 0.82 27.50
N HIS A 273 -8.01 0.10 27.16
CA HIS A 273 -9.05 -0.25 28.13
C HIS A 273 -8.49 -1.10 29.28
N TYR A 274 -7.69 -2.11 28.95
CA TYR A 274 -7.03 -2.98 29.94
C TYR A 274 -6.14 -2.18 30.90
N LEU A 275 -5.30 -1.29 30.39
CA LEU A 275 -4.38 -0.51 31.22
C LEU A 275 -5.11 0.54 32.08
N ASN A 276 -6.17 1.16 31.56
CA ASN A 276 -6.98 2.09 32.34
C ASN A 276 -7.73 1.35 33.47
N MET A 277 -8.29 0.17 33.20
CA MET A 277 -8.94 -0.65 34.24
C MET A 277 -7.95 -1.09 35.33
N ASN A 278 -6.71 -1.42 34.98
CA ASN A 278 -5.68 -1.73 35.96
C ASN A 278 -5.34 -0.51 36.82
N LEU A 279 -5.20 0.66 36.19
CA LEU A 279 -4.93 1.92 36.87
C LEU A 279 -6.03 2.30 37.86
N GLU A 280 -7.30 2.16 37.48
CA GLU A 280 -8.47 2.42 38.35
C GLU A 280 -8.47 1.51 39.59
N HIS A 281 -8.02 0.27 39.45
CA HIS A 281 -7.86 -0.67 40.57
C HIS A 281 -6.56 -0.48 41.36
N GLY A 282 -5.76 0.53 41.04
CA GLY A 282 -4.48 0.82 41.70
C GLY A 282 -3.38 -0.19 41.40
N ASN A 283 -3.52 -0.98 40.33
CA ASN A 283 -2.55 -1.97 39.90
C ASN A 283 -1.76 -1.47 38.68
N LEU A 284 -0.44 -1.39 38.79
CA LEU A 284 0.44 -0.98 37.70
C LEU A 284 1.10 -2.19 37.00
N ASP A 285 0.86 -3.40 37.50
CA ASP A 285 1.45 -4.62 36.95
C ASP A 285 0.69 -5.09 35.71
N ILE A 286 1.47 -5.49 34.69
CA ILE A 286 0.94 -5.97 33.42
C ILE A 286 0.82 -7.49 33.47
N GLN A 287 -0.41 -8.00 33.40
CA GLN A 287 -0.67 -9.43 33.30
C GLN A 287 -0.60 -9.87 31.83
N TRP A 288 0.60 -10.28 31.42
CA TRP A 288 0.87 -10.68 30.03
C TRP A 288 0.00 -11.82 29.51
N SER A 289 -0.42 -12.75 30.37
CA SER A 289 -1.33 -13.83 29.98
C SER A 289 -2.67 -13.29 29.48
N THR A 290 -3.23 -12.29 30.18
CA THR A 290 -4.50 -11.66 29.84
C THR A 290 -4.39 -10.91 28.52
N LEU A 291 -3.32 -10.13 28.33
CA LEU A 291 -3.10 -9.41 27.07
C LEU A 291 -2.88 -10.36 25.87
N ARG A 292 -2.15 -11.46 26.07
CA ARG A 292 -1.99 -12.48 25.01
C ARG A 292 -3.32 -13.10 24.63
N TYR A 293 -4.17 -13.39 25.60
CA TYR A 293 -5.51 -13.92 25.35
C TYR A 293 -6.39 -12.89 24.62
N LEU A 294 -6.43 -11.64 25.09
CA LEU A 294 -7.32 -10.61 24.53
C LEU A 294 -6.93 -10.13 23.13
N ILE A 295 -5.64 -10.15 22.79
CA ILE A 295 -5.11 -9.61 21.52
C ILE A 295 -4.69 -10.73 20.56
N GLY A 296 -4.21 -11.86 21.08
CA GLY A 296 -3.56 -12.89 20.28
C GLY A 296 -4.41 -14.13 20.00
N GLU A 297 -5.50 -14.37 20.74
CA GLU A 297 -6.42 -15.51 20.61
C GLU A 297 -7.84 -15.04 20.26
#